data_AF-A0A089P0Z3-F1
#
_entry.id   AF-A0A089P0Z3-F1
#
_cell.length_a   1.000
_cell.length_b   1.000
_cell.length_c   1.000
_cell.angle_alpha   90.00
_cell.angle_beta   90.00
_cell.angle_gamma   90.00
#
_symmetry.space_group_name_H-M   'P 1'
#
loop_
_entity.id
_entity.type
_entity.pdbx_description
1 polymer ?
#
loop_
_entity_poly.entity_id
_entity_poly.type
_entity_poly.pdbx_seq_one_letter_code
_entity_poly.pdbx_strand_id
1 'polypeptide(L)'
;MIQPPSRRSLLLGATAAAGTAMLGGCDRLGEADWFRRTLKTGEDANQFVQRLLLTERTLAPEYAEADISPWFKPNGTEDPPDKAYKALERRKFADYRLEVGGLVETPLKLSLAELRKLPSRTQITRHDCVEGWSCIGKWTGVPLSEILDRARLKAQARYVVFRCADTMDQGEDNGAEGDGTEDASSGGNANPAMTKQSGGGEDKRDSGGQQAAEGSSTGEDAPVRYYESIDLVDAFHPQTILAYELNGKTLPVANGAPLRLRLERNLGYKQAKYVMRIEVVESFAEIGEGKGGYWEDQGYAWYAGI
;
A
#
# COMPACT_ATOMS: atom_id res chain seq x y z
N MET A 1 10.43 32.95 -69.95
CA MET A 1 9.07 33.17 -69.39
C MET A 1 8.71 31.87 -68.66
N ILE A 2 8.91 31.82 -67.33
CA ILE A 2 8.73 30.61 -66.51
C ILE A 2 7.38 30.75 -65.80
N GLN A 3 6.45 29.82 -66.04
CA GLN A 3 5.15 29.83 -65.36
C GLN A 3 5.28 29.28 -63.93
N PRO A 4 4.54 29.84 -62.95
CA PRO A 4 4.56 29.34 -61.58
C PRO A 4 3.80 28.01 -61.44
N PRO A 5 4.23 27.13 -60.53
CA PRO A 5 3.62 25.83 -60.34
C PRO A 5 2.17 25.94 -59.83
N SER A 6 1.29 25.09 -60.35
CA SER A 6 -0.13 25.09 -59.99
C SER A 6 -0.34 24.59 -58.55
N ARG A 7 -1.37 25.13 -57.88
CA ARG A 7 -1.72 24.81 -56.48
C ARG A 7 -1.84 23.30 -56.17
N ARG A 8 -2.05 22.46 -57.19
CA ARG A 8 -2.18 21.00 -57.05
C ARG A 8 -0.84 20.31 -56.80
N SER A 9 0.28 20.82 -57.32
CA SER A 9 1.61 20.23 -57.07
C SER A 9 2.15 20.57 -55.69
N LEU A 10 1.73 21.71 -55.11
CA LEU A 10 2.09 22.11 -53.75
C LEU A 10 1.39 21.25 -52.69
N LEU A 11 0.15 20.82 -52.94
CA LEU A 11 -0.60 19.95 -52.03
C LEU A 11 -0.09 18.49 -52.02
N LEU A 12 0.37 17.98 -53.17
CA LEU A 12 0.97 16.64 -53.26
C LEU A 12 2.37 16.56 -52.64
N GLY A 13 3.15 17.65 -52.69
CA GLY A 13 4.47 17.72 -52.04
C GLY A 13 4.39 17.76 -50.51
N ALA A 14 3.36 18.41 -49.95
CA ALA A 14 3.19 18.55 -48.50
C ALA A 14 2.80 17.23 -47.80
N THR A 15 2.06 16.34 -48.48
CA THR A 15 1.65 15.05 -47.91
C THR A 15 2.80 14.04 -47.81
N ALA A 16 3.78 14.09 -48.72
CA ALA A 16 4.90 13.16 -48.70
C ALA A 16 5.93 13.48 -47.60
N ALA A 17 6.09 14.75 -47.21
CA ALA A 17 7.01 15.16 -46.15
C ALA A 17 6.44 14.97 -44.73
N ALA A 18 5.12 14.98 -44.56
CA ALA A 18 4.48 14.77 -43.26
C ALA A 18 4.43 13.29 -42.85
N GLY A 19 4.36 12.36 -43.81
CA GLY A 19 4.22 10.93 -43.54
C GLY A 19 5.46 10.28 -42.91
N THR A 20 6.67 10.72 -43.26
CA THR A 20 7.93 10.17 -42.73
C THR A 20 8.38 10.79 -41.41
N ALA A 21 7.95 12.01 -41.08
CA ALA A 21 8.25 12.65 -39.79
C ALA A 21 7.36 12.14 -38.63
N MET A 22 6.18 11.59 -38.94
CA MET A 22 5.23 11.09 -37.94
C MET A 22 5.61 9.71 -37.37
N LEU A 23 6.29 8.85 -38.14
CA LEU A 23 6.59 7.48 -37.69
C LEU A 23 7.77 7.39 -36.72
N GLY A 24 8.73 8.31 -36.76
CA GLY A 24 9.85 8.36 -35.78
C GLY A 24 9.61 9.28 -34.57
N GLY A 25 8.53 10.07 -34.60
CA GLY A 25 8.22 11.07 -33.57
C GLY A 25 7.34 10.53 -32.43
N CYS A 26 6.48 9.55 -32.70
CA CYS A 26 5.59 8.97 -31.69
C CYS A 26 6.36 8.15 -30.65
N ASP A 27 7.38 7.39 -31.05
CA ASP A 27 8.21 6.62 -30.11
C ASP A 27 9.04 7.54 -29.21
N ARG A 28 9.57 8.64 -29.77
CA ARG A 28 10.33 9.64 -29.00
C ARG A 28 9.48 10.47 -28.03
N LEU A 29 8.21 10.71 -28.37
CA LEU A 29 7.25 11.36 -27.48
C LEU A 29 6.79 10.40 -26.37
N GLY A 30 6.61 9.11 -26.69
CA GLY A 30 6.28 8.07 -25.72
C GLY A 30 7.38 7.78 -24.69
N GLU A 31 8.64 8.01 -25.04
CA GLU A 31 9.80 7.84 -24.13
C GLU A 31 10.21 9.12 -23.40
N ALA A 32 9.68 10.29 -23.76
CA ALA A 32 10.05 11.54 -23.12
C ALA A 32 9.46 11.65 -21.70
N ASP A 33 10.33 11.80 -20.70
CA ASP A 33 9.96 11.86 -19.27
C ASP A 33 8.90 12.93 -18.97
N TRP A 34 8.92 14.06 -19.67
CA TRP A 34 7.94 15.13 -19.50
C TRP A 34 6.54 14.73 -20.00
N PHE A 35 6.45 13.94 -21.07
CA PHE A 35 5.18 13.49 -21.64
C PHE A 35 4.58 12.36 -20.79
N ARG A 36 5.40 11.42 -20.32
CA ARG A 36 4.98 10.41 -19.31
C ARG A 36 4.54 11.06 -18.00
N ARG A 37 5.25 12.09 -17.52
CA ARG A 37 4.82 12.86 -16.34
C ARG A 37 3.52 13.62 -16.60
N THR A 38 3.31 14.19 -17.79
CA THR A 38 2.08 14.92 -18.12
C THR A 38 0.89 13.98 -18.25
N LEU A 39 1.08 12.79 -18.85
CA LEU A 39 0.07 11.75 -18.91
C LEU A 39 -0.22 11.15 -17.54
N LYS A 40 0.79 10.87 -16.72
CA LYS A 40 0.60 10.43 -15.33
C LYS A 40 -0.11 11.49 -14.49
N THR A 41 0.23 12.77 -14.66
CA THR A 41 -0.50 13.88 -14.02
C THR A 41 -1.95 13.94 -14.49
N GLY A 42 -2.22 13.63 -15.77
CA GLY A 42 -3.56 13.55 -16.33
C GLY A 42 -4.36 12.33 -15.87
N GLU A 43 -3.71 11.18 -15.72
CA GLU A 43 -4.32 9.94 -15.21
C GLU A 43 -4.55 10.01 -13.70
N ASP A 44 -3.60 10.56 -12.94
CA ASP A 44 -3.74 10.88 -11.51
C ASP A 44 -4.83 11.93 -11.31
N ALA A 45 -4.89 12.97 -12.15
CA ALA A 45 -5.97 13.95 -12.11
C ALA A 45 -7.33 13.36 -12.52
N ASN A 46 -7.36 12.45 -13.51
CA ASN A 46 -8.58 11.78 -13.92
C ASN A 46 -9.07 10.78 -12.85
N GLN A 47 -8.17 10.02 -12.23
CA GLN A 47 -8.49 9.16 -11.09
C GLN A 47 -8.91 9.99 -9.88
N PHE A 48 -8.24 11.11 -9.61
CA PHE A 48 -8.61 12.03 -8.53
C PHE A 48 -10.00 12.64 -8.77
N VAL A 49 -10.29 13.10 -9.99
CA VAL A 49 -11.61 13.63 -10.38
C VAL A 49 -12.68 12.53 -10.36
N GLN A 50 -12.39 11.33 -10.87
CA GLN A 50 -13.30 10.18 -10.76
C GLN A 50 -13.54 9.79 -9.30
N ARG A 51 -12.53 9.86 -8.42
CA ARG A 51 -12.66 9.56 -6.99
C ARG A 51 -13.44 10.64 -6.22
N LEU A 52 -13.27 11.91 -6.58
CA LEU A 52 -14.10 12.99 -6.03
C LEU A 52 -15.56 12.89 -6.50
N LEU A 53 -15.80 12.49 -7.75
CA LEU A 53 -17.14 12.44 -8.32
C LEU A 53 -17.91 11.14 -8.00
N LEU A 54 -17.22 10.01 -7.81
CA LEU A 54 -17.85 8.70 -7.60
C LEU A 54 -17.79 8.22 -6.14
N THR A 55 -16.87 8.74 -5.33
CA THR A 55 -16.54 8.14 -4.02
C THR A 55 -16.90 9.02 -2.83
N GLU A 56 -17.53 10.18 -3.06
CA GLU A 56 -18.13 10.98 -2.00
C GLU A 56 -19.36 10.28 -1.41
N ARG A 57 -19.14 9.61 -0.27
CA ARG A 57 -20.11 9.30 0.81
C ARG A 57 -20.81 7.94 0.83
N THR A 58 -20.51 6.99 -0.05
CA THR A 58 -21.04 5.63 0.15
C THR A 58 -20.25 4.94 1.26
N LEU A 59 -20.88 4.80 2.42
CA LEU A 59 -20.40 3.94 3.49
C LEU A 59 -20.33 2.50 2.98
N ALA A 60 -19.29 1.78 3.36
CA ALA A 60 -19.27 0.33 3.28
C ALA A 60 -20.44 -0.24 4.10
N PRO A 61 -21.10 -1.30 3.63
CA PRO A 61 -22.21 -1.92 4.36
C PRO A 61 -21.80 -2.28 5.79
N GLU A 62 -22.65 -1.90 6.74
CA GLU A 62 -22.55 -2.36 8.13
C GLU A 62 -23.58 -3.45 8.42
N TYR A 63 -23.19 -4.41 9.25
CA TYR A 63 -23.95 -5.63 9.52
C TYR A 63 -24.48 -5.64 10.96
N ALA A 64 -25.41 -6.54 11.26
CA ALA A 64 -25.89 -6.72 12.63
C ALA A 64 -24.90 -7.54 13.47
N GLU A 65 -25.00 -7.47 14.80
CA GLU A 65 -24.18 -8.31 15.69
C GLU A 65 -24.41 -9.81 15.45
N ALA A 66 -25.61 -10.20 15.00
CA ALA A 66 -25.93 -11.58 14.65
C ALA A 66 -25.18 -12.10 13.41
N ASP A 67 -24.67 -11.20 12.56
CA ASP A 67 -23.92 -11.55 11.34
C ASP A 67 -22.42 -11.73 11.60
N ILE A 68 -21.94 -11.41 12.81
CA ILE A 68 -20.52 -11.54 13.17
C ILE A 68 -20.08 -12.99 12.99
N SER A 69 -18.98 -13.18 12.27
CA SER A 69 -18.44 -14.53 12.03
C SER A 69 -18.00 -15.17 13.35
N PRO A 70 -18.27 -16.47 13.58
CA PRO A 70 -17.88 -17.16 14.82
C PRO A 70 -16.38 -17.07 15.13
N TRP A 71 -15.57 -17.01 14.07
CA TRP A 71 -14.14 -16.78 14.13
C TRP A 71 -13.74 -15.80 13.03
N PHE A 72 -12.95 -14.78 13.41
CA PHE A 72 -12.40 -13.84 12.44
C PHE A 72 -11.07 -14.37 11.92
N LYS A 73 -11.10 -14.95 10.71
CA LYS A 73 -9.93 -15.51 10.04
C LYS A 73 -8.83 -14.43 9.84
N PRO A 74 -7.60 -14.62 10.35
CA PRO A 74 -6.49 -13.72 10.06
C PRO A 74 -6.00 -13.89 8.61
N ASN A 75 -5.48 -12.81 8.02
CA ASN A 75 -4.90 -12.79 6.67
C ASN A 75 -3.40 -12.45 6.73
N GLY A 76 -2.55 -13.15 5.99
CA GLY A 76 -1.08 -12.94 6.03
C GLY A 76 -0.48 -13.17 7.42
N THR A 77 0.65 -12.54 7.74
CA THR A 77 1.44 -12.76 8.96
C THR A 77 0.61 -12.78 10.25
N GLU A 78 0.40 -13.91 10.89
CA GLU A 78 -0.30 -14.04 12.19
C GLU A 78 0.56 -13.74 13.41
N ASP A 79 1.88 -13.80 13.28
CA ASP A 79 2.79 -13.53 14.39
C ASP A 79 4.13 -12.95 13.88
N PRO A 80 4.37 -11.64 14.03
CA PRO A 80 5.60 -11.01 13.55
C PRO A 80 6.82 -11.54 14.33
N PRO A 81 7.87 -12.05 13.65
CA PRO A 81 9.08 -12.53 14.32
C PRO A 81 10.01 -11.39 14.79
N ASP A 82 9.65 -10.13 14.50
CA ASP A 82 10.45 -8.95 14.80
C ASP A 82 10.75 -8.82 16.31
N LYS A 83 12.04 -8.74 16.65
CA LYS A 83 12.51 -8.70 18.05
C LYS A 83 11.96 -7.51 18.84
N ALA A 84 11.81 -6.34 18.19
CA ALA A 84 11.29 -5.14 18.85
C ALA A 84 9.78 -5.26 19.09
N TYR A 85 9.04 -5.78 18.12
CA TYR A 85 7.61 -6.09 18.26
C TYR A 85 7.38 -7.12 19.38
N LYS A 86 8.15 -8.20 19.40
CA LYS A 86 8.09 -9.22 20.46
C LYS A 86 8.38 -8.64 21.85
N ALA A 87 9.27 -7.65 21.95
CA ALA A 87 9.50 -6.94 23.20
C ALA A 87 8.28 -6.13 23.65
N LEU A 88 7.57 -5.47 22.73
CA LEU A 88 6.32 -4.78 23.00
C LEU A 88 5.21 -5.77 23.41
N GLU A 89 5.07 -6.88 22.69
CA GLU A 89 4.07 -7.93 22.95
C GLU A 89 4.21 -8.49 24.37
N ARG A 90 5.43 -8.85 24.80
CA ARG A 90 5.71 -9.33 26.18
C ARG A 90 5.27 -8.35 27.26
N ARG A 91 5.29 -7.05 26.97
CA ARG A 91 4.83 -5.98 27.87
C ARG A 91 3.40 -5.54 27.58
N LYS A 92 2.61 -6.36 26.87
CA LYS A 92 1.22 -6.09 26.48
C LYS A 92 1.06 -4.72 25.81
N PHE A 93 2.03 -4.34 25.00
CA PHE A 93 2.10 -3.08 24.27
C PHE A 93 2.04 -1.82 25.15
N ALA A 94 2.41 -1.91 26.44
CA ALA A 94 2.44 -0.75 27.34
C ALA A 94 3.39 0.36 26.85
N ASP A 95 4.51 -0.02 26.23
CA ASP A 95 5.50 0.93 25.68
C ASP A 95 5.27 1.23 24.20
N TYR A 96 4.23 0.68 23.57
CA TYR A 96 3.93 0.96 22.16
C TYR A 96 3.69 2.45 21.95
N ARG A 97 4.24 2.99 20.87
CA ARG A 97 3.99 4.34 20.38
C ARG A 97 3.73 4.28 18.88
N LEU A 98 2.57 4.76 18.46
CA LEU A 98 2.31 5.07 17.05
C LEU A 98 3.04 6.37 16.72
N GLU A 99 3.98 6.30 15.80
CA GLU A 99 4.65 7.49 15.28
C GLU A 99 3.88 8.05 14.07
N VAL A 100 3.69 9.37 14.00
CA VAL A 100 3.09 10.05 12.85
C VAL A 100 4.05 11.13 12.39
N GLY A 101 4.50 11.05 11.14
CA GLY A 101 5.51 11.95 10.58
C GLY A 101 5.34 12.17 9.08
N GLY A 102 6.42 12.63 8.44
CA GLY A 102 6.43 13.05 7.04
C GLY A 102 5.92 14.48 6.85
N LEU A 103 5.03 14.69 5.89
CA LEU A 103 4.42 15.98 5.54
C LEU A 103 3.33 16.40 6.53
N VAL A 104 3.73 16.58 7.78
CA VAL A 104 2.90 17.04 8.89
C VAL A 104 3.57 18.23 9.58
N GLU A 105 2.77 19.18 10.09
CA GLU A 105 3.27 20.33 10.86
C GLU A 105 3.52 19.96 12.33
N THR A 106 2.80 18.96 12.84
CA THR A 106 2.90 18.51 14.23
C THR A 106 3.11 16.99 14.27
N PRO A 107 4.37 16.51 14.22
CA PRO A 107 4.66 15.09 14.38
C PRO A 107 4.14 14.57 15.73
N LEU A 108 3.58 13.35 15.73
CA LEU A 108 2.97 12.75 16.91
C LEU A 108 3.68 11.45 17.32
N LYS A 109 3.66 11.15 18.62
CA LYS A 109 4.01 9.85 19.19
C LYS A 109 2.97 9.45 20.22
N LEU A 110 1.97 8.67 19.79
CA LEU A 110 0.79 8.34 20.60
C LEU A 110 0.90 6.94 21.20
N SER A 111 0.77 6.83 22.52
CA SER A 111 0.64 5.52 23.18
C SER A 111 -0.68 4.85 22.86
N LEU A 112 -0.75 3.52 23.03
CA LEU A 112 -2.01 2.78 22.89
C LEU A 112 -3.09 3.29 23.86
N ALA A 113 -2.68 3.72 25.06
CA ALA A 113 -3.58 4.31 26.06
C ALA A 113 -4.12 5.69 25.64
N GLU A 114 -3.31 6.49 24.95
CA GLU A 114 -3.76 7.78 24.39
C GLU A 114 -4.69 7.58 23.20
N LEU A 115 -4.37 6.64 22.29
CA LEU A 115 -5.23 6.29 21.16
C LEU A 115 -6.63 5.88 21.65
N ARG A 116 -6.72 5.06 22.71
CA ARG A 116 -8.00 4.64 23.32
C ARG A 116 -8.80 5.77 23.97
N LYS A 117 -8.20 6.94 24.20
CA LYS A 117 -8.87 8.13 24.76
C LYS A 117 -9.32 9.11 23.68
N LEU A 118 -8.88 8.93 22.43
CA LEU A 118 -9.36 9.73 21.31
C LEU A 118 -10.81 9.34 20.95
N PRO A 119 -11.55 10.21 20.23
CA PRO A 119 -12.83 9.83 19.65
C PRO A 119 -12.70 8.52 18.88
N SER A 120 -13.54 7.55 19.22
CA SER A 120 -13.52 6.23 18.62
C SER A 120 -14.79 5.97 17.83
N ARG A 121 -14.67 5.08 16.85
CA ARG A 121 -15.78 4.53 16.07
C ARG A 121 -15.79 3.02 16.28
N THR A 122 -17.01 2.49 16.44
CA THR A 122 -17.27 1.06 16.34
C THR A 122 -18.07 0.79 15.08
N GLN A 123 -17.68 -0.22 14.30
CA GLN A 123 -18.36 -0.62 13.07
C GLN A 123 -18.33 -2.14 12.92
N ILE A 124 -19.42 -2.71 12.41
CA ILE A 124 -19.51 -4.15 12.11
C ILE A 124 -19.44 -4.28 10.61
N THR A 125 -18.29 -4.71 10.09
CA THR A 125 -17.98 -4.66 8.66
C THR A 125 -17.41 -5.99 8.18
N ARG A 126 -17.55 -6.23 6.88
CA ARG A 126 -17.00 -7.40 6.21
C ARG A 126 -15.58 -7.11 5.75
N HIS A 127 -14.68 -8.05 5.99
CA HIS A 127 -13.35 -8.08 5.41
C HIS A 127 -13.38 -9.03 4.22
N ASP A 128 -13.06 -8.52 3.04
CA ASP A 128 -13.03 -9.27 1.79
C ASP A 128 -11.57 -9.53 1.40
N CYS A 129 -11.13 -10.78 1.48
CA CYS A 129 -9.76 -11.16 1.12
C CYS A 129 -9.65 -11.45 -0.38
N VAL A 130 -8.50 -11.08 -0.97
CA VAL A 130 -8.17 -11.41 -2.37
C VAL A 130 -8.12 -12.92 -2.62
N GLU A 131 -7.91 -13.72 -1.58
CA GLU A 131 -7.91 -15.19 -1.61
C GLU A 131 -9.33 -15.81 -1.75
N GLY A 132 -10.37 -15.00 -1.96
CA GLY A 132 -11.72 -15.49 -2.24
C GLY A 132 -12.56 -15.85 -1.02
N TRP A 133 -12.18 -15.39 0.17
CA TRP A 133 -12.94 -15.58 1.41
C TRP A 133 -13.27 -14.24 2.06
N SER A 134 -14.32 -14.23 2.89
CA SER A 134 -14.72 -13.06 3.67
C SER A 134 -15.10 -13.42 5.10
N CYS A 135 -15.01 -12.44 6.00
CA CYS A 135 -15.44 -12.58 7.39
C CYS A 135 -15.96 -11.24 7.93
N ILE A 136 -16.94 -11.31 8.81
CA ILE A 136 -17.57 -10.13 9.42
C ILE A 136 -17.04 -9.99 10.84
N GLY A 137 -16.58 -8.78 11.18
CA GLY A 137 -16.04 -8.45 12.50
C GLY A 137 -16.56 -7.10 13.00
N LYS A 138 -16.69 -6.98 14.32
CA LYS A 138 -16.97 -5.73 15.02
C LYS A 138 -15.67 -5.07 15.43
N TRP A 139 -15.31 -3.98 14.75
CA TRP A 139 -14.06 -3.26 14.94
C TRP A 139 -14.29 -2.00 15.76
N THR A 140 -13.40 -1.72 16.71
CA THR A 140 -13.37 -0.44 17.43
C THR A 140 -11.98 0.18 17.32
N GLY A 141 -11.93 1.46 16.99
CA GLY A 141 -10.70 2.19 16.74
C GLY A 141 -10.88 3.69 16.63
N VAL A 142 -9.77 4.40 16.45
CA VAL A 142 -9.77 5.84 16.18
C VAL A 142 -9.95 6.06 14.67
N PRO A 143 -10.88 6.93 14.21
CA PRO A 143 -10.89 7.37 12.81
C PRO A 143 -9.53 7.92 12.40
N LEU A 144 -9.02 7.52 11.24
CA LEU A 144 -7.70 7.96 10.80
C LEU A 144 -7.63 9.48 10.62
N SER A 145 -8.72 10.10 10.14
CA SER A 145 -8.87 11.56 10.04
C SER A 145 -8.56 12.28 11.35
N GLU A 146 -8.99 11.72 12.49
CA GLU A 146 -8.81 12.30 13.82
C GLU A 146 -7.32 12.41 14.18
N ILE A 147 -6.51 11.44 13.75
CA ILE A 147 -5.05 11.45 13.95
C ILE A 147 -4.39 12.44 12.98
N LEU A 148 -4.81 12.46 11.71
CA LEU A 148 -4.26 13.34 10.68
C LEU A 148 -4.56 14.82 10.95
N ASP A 149 -5.75 15.14 11.45
CA ASP A 149 -6.17 16.49 11.84
C ASP A 149 -5.29 17.02 12.99
N ARG A 150 -4.98 16.17 13.98
CA ARG A 150 -4.03 16.52 15.05
C ARG A 150 -2.62 16.72 14.54
N ALA A 151 -2.19 15.90 13.59
CA ALA A 151 -0.86 16.01 13.00
C ALA A 151 -0.71 17.24 12.10
N ARG A 152 -1.83 17.82 11.62
CA ARG A 152 -1.89 18.97 10.73
C ARG A 152 -1.09 18.75 9.45
N LEU A 153 -1.74 18.19 8.43
CA LEU A 153 -1.10 17.89 7.16
C LEU A 153 -0.55 19.16 6.47
N LYS A 154 0.62 19.05 5.84
CA LYS A 154 1.16 20.09 4.97
C LYS A 154 0.44 20.11 3.63
N ALA A 155 0.45 21.25 2.93
CA ALA A 155 -0.27 21.42 1.65
C ALA A 155 0.16 20.44 0.55
N GLN A 156 1.39 19.92 0.62
CA GLN A 156 1.94 18.96 -0.34
C GLN A 156 1.55 17.51 -0.03
N ALA A 157 0.88 17.22 1.09
CA ALA A 157 0.45 15.86 1.44
C ALA A 157 -0.49 15.28 0.37
N ARG A 158 -0.24 14.03 -0.05
CA ARG A 158 -1.05 13.32 -1.05
C ARG A 158 -1.43 11.91 -0.62
N TYR A 159 -0.55 11.24 0.11
CA TYR A 159 -0.72 9.85 0.51
C TYR A 159 -0.35 9.63 1.96
N VAL A 160 -0.90 8.57 2.55
CA VAL A 160 -0.59 8.08 3.89
C VAL A 160 0.03 6.70 3.74
N VAL A 161 1.27 6.55 4.22
CA VAL A 161 2.03 5.30 4.20
C VAL A 161 2.05 4.71 5.62
N PHE A 162 1.73 3.43 5.74
CA PHE A 162 1.77 2.66 6.98
C PHE A 162 3.02 1.77 6.96
N ARG A 163 3.85 1.90 7.99
CA ARG A 163 5.00 1.02 8.23
C ARG A 163 4.64 0.02 9.32
N CYS A 164 4.86 -1.26 9.02
CA CYS A 164 4.39 -2.37 9.84
C CYS A 164 5.56 -3.12 10.49
N ALA A 165 5.26 -3.88 11.53
CA ALA A 165 6.27 -4.66 12.24
C ALA A 165 6.60 -5.99 11.56
N ASP A 166 5.70 -6.53 10.74
CA ASP A 166 5.89 -7.79 10.05
C ASP A 166 6.86 -7.69 8.87
N THR A 167 7.48 -8.81 8.56
CA THR A 167 8.45 -8.97 7.49
C THR A 167 7.96 -10.04 6.51
N MET A 168 8.24 -9.85 5.22
CA MET A 168 7.70 -10.63 4.11
C MET A 168 8.67 -11.69 3.58
N ASP A 169 9.91 -11.66 4.05
CA ASP A 169 11.03 -12.53 3.67
C ASP A 169 11.05 -13.88 4.42
N GLN A 170 10.06 -14.15 5.27
CA GLN A 170 9.99 -15.36 6.10
C GLN A 170 9.44 -16.55 5.30
N GLY A 171 10.21 -16.97 4.30
CA GLY A 171 10.03 -18.17 3.49
C GLY A 171 11.32 -18.98 3.28
N GLU A 172 12.45 -18.61 3.90
CA GLU A 172 13.69 -19.40 3.89
C GLU A 172 14.29 -19.45 5.30
N ASP A 173 14.17 -20.63 5.92
CA ASP A 173 14.93 -21.02 7.10
C ASP A 173 16.40 -21.17 6.69
N ASN A 174 17.14 -20.06 6.67
CA ASN A 174 18.59 -20.12 6.55
C ASN A 174 19.14 -20.60 7.89
N GLY A 175 19.23 -21.92 8.00
CA GLY A 175 19.70 -22.66 9.17
C GLY A 175 20.94 -22.05 9.78
N ALA A 176 20.74 -21.33 10.88
CA ALA A 176 21.78 -21.13 11.87
C ALA A 176 21.75 -22.37 12.77
N GLU A 177 22.72 -23.28 12.56
CA GLU A 177 23.00 -24.39 13.47
C GLU A 177 23.09 -23.86 14.91
N GLY A 178 22.07 -24.17 15.71
CA GLY A 178 21.98 -23.87 17.13
C GLY A 178 21.54 -25.13 17.86
N ASP A 179 22.48 -25.71 18.57
CA ASP A 179 22.38 -26.89 19.45
C ASP A 179 21.06 -26.99 20.24
N GLY A 180 20.37 -28.12 20.02
CA GLY A 180 19.47 -28.84 20.92
C GLY A 180 18.75 -28.09 22.04
N THR A 181 17.48 -27.76 21.84
CA THR A 181 16.39 -28.21 22.74
C THR A 181 15.04 -27.98 22.05
N GLU A 182 14.29 -29.06 21.86
CA GLU A 182 12.94 -29.06 21.30
C GLU A 182 11.97 -28.35 22.26
N ASP A 183 11.30 -27.27 21.80
CA ASP A 183 9.92 -26.98 22.19
C ASP A 183 9.22 -26.00 21.22
N ALA A 184 8.20 -26.55 20.55
CA ALA A 184 6.96 -25.98 20.00
C ALA A 184 6.92 -24.64 19.20
N SER A 185 6.26 -24.77 18.02
CA SER A 185 5.59 -23.77 17.16
C SER A 185 6.40 -23.12 16.03
N SER A 186 6.60 -23.89 14.95
CA SER A 186 6.97 -23.36 13.63
C SER A 186 5.76 -22.66 12.97
N GLY A 187 5.69 -21.34 13.11
CA GLY A 187 4.74 -20.49 12.38
C GLY A 187 5.41 -19.80 11.20
N GLY A 188 5.71 -20.54 10.12
CA GLY A 188 6.13 -19.94 8.85
C GLY A 188 4.97 -19.12 8.26
N ASN A 189 5.15 -17.80 8.12
CA ASN A 189 4.02 -16.87 7.95
C ASN A 189 4.03 -16.06 6.65
N ALA A 190 4.99 -16.29 5.74
CA ALA A 190 4.82 -15.87 4.36
C ALA A 190 3.89 -16.88 3.66
N ASN A 191 2.60 -16.55 3.56
CA ASN A 191 1.61 -17.41 2.92
C ASN A 191 1.90 -17.54 1.41
N PRO A 192 2.30 -18.72 0.90
CA PRO A 192 2.72 -18.91 -0.49
C PRO A 192 1.58 -18.75 -1.53
N ALA A 193 0.34 -18.57 -1.06
CA ALA A 193 -0.81 -18.27 -1.93
C ALA A 193 -0.80 -16.84 -2.47
N MET A 194 -0.21 -15.87 -1.77
CA MET A 194 -0.18 -14.46 -2.19
C MET A 194 0.97 -14.13 -3.16
N THR A 195 1.97 -15.00 -3.26
CA THR A 195 3.10 -14.86 -4.20
C THR A 195 2.86 -15.52 -5.56
N LYS A 196 1.74 -16.23 -5.76
CA LYS A 196 1.41 -16.90 -7.03
C LYS A 196 0.27 -16.19 -7.75
N GLN A 197 0.61 -15.14 -8.48
CA GLN A 197 -0.16 -14.76 -9.68
C GLN A 197 0.75 -14.95 -10.90
N SER A 198 0.58 -16.11 -11.55
CA SER A 198 1.31 -16.48 -12.76
C SER A 198 0.77 -15.75 -13.99
N GLY A 199 1.62 -15.00 -14.68
CA GLY A 199 1.48 -14.62 -16.09
C GLY A 199 2.54 -15.34 -16.93
N GLY A 200 2.10 -16.14 -17.89
CA GLY A 200 2.95 -17.06 -18.66
C GLY A 200 3.78 -16.41 -19.77
N GLY A 201 4.98 -16.98 -19.96
CA GLY A 201 5.68 -17.28 -21.22
C GLY A 201 5.97 -16.16 -22.24
N GLU A 202 7.26 -15.89 -22.47
CA GLU A 202 7.89 -16.11 -23.79
C GLU A 202 9.43 -16.03 -23.70
N ASP A 203 10.10 -16.96 -24.40
CA ASP A 203 11.54 -17.08 -24.58
C ASP A 203 12.18 -15.80 -25.17
N LYS A 204 13.34 -15.37 -24.62
CA LYS A 204 14.40 -14.81 -25.45
C LYS A 204 15.80 -14.84 -24.82
N ARG A 205 16.61 -15.66 -25.48
CA ARG A 205 18.07 -15.70 -25.64
C ARG A 205 18.89 -14.47 -25.17
N ASP A 206 19.94 -14.85 -24.45
CA ASP A 206 21.28 -14.28 -24.29
C ASP A 206 21.75 -13.26 -25.35
N SER A 207 22.21 -12.10 -24.88
CA SER A 207 23.48 -11.46 -25.31
C SER A 207 23.79 -10.27 -24.40
N GLY A 208 25.03 -10.19 -23.90
CA GLY A 208 25.44 -9.32 -22.80
C GLY A 208 25.74 -7.86 -23.12
N GLY A 209 26.20 -7.15 -22.08
CA GLY A 209 26.70 -5.77 -22.16
C GLY A 209 26.72 -5.06 -20.81
N GLN A 210 27.89 -5.01 -20.18
CA GLN A 210 28.24 -4.24 -18.98
C GLN A 210 27.69 -2.80 -18.94
N GLN A 211 27.26 -2.35 -17.76
CA GLN A 211 28.01 -1.34 -17.00
C GLN A 211 27.46 -1.15 -15.58
N ALA A 212 28.36 -1.33 -14.62
CA ALA A 212 28.14 -1.16 -13.20
C ALA A 212 27.83 0.31 -12.86
N ALA A 213 26.71 0.53 -12.18
CA ALA A 213 26.49 1.72 -11.37
C ALA A 213 26.66 1.29 -9.91
N GLU A 214 27.58 1.96 -9.21
CA GLU A 214 27.96 1.71 -7.83
C GLU A 214 26.74 1.85 -6.90
N GLY A 215 26.16 0.71 -6.53
CA GLY A 215 25.15 0.61 -5.49
C GLY A 215 25.80 0.74 -4.13
N SER A 216 25.31 1.70 -3.34
CA SER A 216 25.65 1.89 -1.93
C SER A 216 25.41 0.58 -1.18
N SER A 217 26.50 -0.07 -0.77
CA SER A 217 26.50 -1.22 0.10
C SER A 217 26.05 -0.81 1.51
N THR A 218 24.78 -1.02 1.82
CA THR A 218 24.28 -1.04 3.19
C THR A 218 23.38 -2.25 3.39
N GLY A 219 23.94 -3.31 3.99
CA GLY A 219 23.23 -4.40 4.66
C GLY A 219 22.62 -5.48 3.75
N GLU A 220 23.42 -6.44 3.28
CA GLU A 220 22.89 -7.72 2.85
C GLU A 220 22.24 -8.41 4.07
N ASP A 221 20.98 -8.86 3.92
CA ASP A 221 20.10 -9.51 4.93
C ASP A 221 19.31 -8.63 5.93
N ALA A 222 18.96 -7.38 5.60
CA ALA A 222 17.87 -6.72 6.34
C ALA A 222 16.50 -7.25 5.87
N PRO A 223 15.60 -7.68 6.79
CA PRO A 223 14.33 -8.27 6.39
C PRO A 223 13.40 -7.28 5.72
N VAL A 224 12.75 -7.69 4.63
CA VAL A 224 11.81 -6.84 3.88
C VAL A 224 10.55 -6.63 4.71
N ARG A 225 10.33 -5.41 5.21
CA ARG A 225 9.16 -5.08 6.02
C ARG A 225 7.94 -4.79 5.16
N TYR A 226 6.79 -5.27 5.61
CA TYR A 226 5.53 -4.94 5.00
C TYR A 226 5.23 -3.43 5.19
N TYR A 227 4.75 -2.81 4.13
CA TYR A 227 4.25 -1.45 4.13
C TYR A 227 3.06 -1.33 3.20
N GLU A 228 2.22 -0.35 3.47
CA GLU A 228 0.98 -0.12 2.72
C GLU A 228 0.74 1.38 2.57
N SER A 229 -0.07 1.79 1.59
CA SER A 229 -0.52 3.18 1.49
C SER A 229 -1.92 3.36 0.95
N ILE A 230 -2.48 4.54 1.23
CA ILE A 230 -3.78 5.02 0.74
C ILE A 230 -3.69 6.50 0.35
N ASP A 231 -4.63 6.98 -0.46
CA ASP A 231 -4.79 8.43 -0.68
C ASP A 231 -5.47 9.14 0.50
N LEU A 232 -5.48 10.48 0.44
CA LEU A 232 -6.18 11.28 1.44
C LEU A 232 -7.71 11.12 1.39
N VAL A 233 -8.31 10.71 0.27
CA VAL A 233 -9.77 10.51 0.19
C VAL A 233 -10.19 9.33 1.06
N ASP A 234 -9.49 8.21 0.93
CA ASP A 234 -9.66 7.01 1.76
C ASP A 234 -9.20 7.27 3.19
N ALA A 235 -8.12 8.03 3.41
CA ALA A 235 -7.63 8.33 4.76
C ALA A 235 -8.61 9.16 5.59
N PHE A 236 -9.36 10.07 4.95
CA PHE A 236 -10.39 10.89 5.59
C PHE A 236 -11.80 10.28 5.53
N HIS A 237 -11.94 9.07 4.97
CA HIS A 237 -13.23 8.39 4.95
C HIS A 237 -13.68 8.02 6.38
N PRO A 238 -14.94 8.25 6.76
CA PRO A 238 -15.42 8.09 8.14
C PRO A 238 -15.35 6.65 8.70
N GLN A 239 -15.27 5.63 7.84
CA GLN A 239 -15.07 4.23 8.22
C GLN A 239 -13.61 3.75 8.12
N THR A 240 -12.67 4.63 7.75
CA THR A 240 -11.24 4.32 7.82
C THR A 240 -10.75 4.54 9.24
N ILE A 241 -10.44 3.47 9.95
CA ILE A 241 -10.08 3.50 11.37
C ILE A 241 -8.76 2.77 11.62
N LEU A 242 -8.03 3.20 12.65
CA LEU A 242 -6.99 2.40 13.29
C LEU A 242 -7.60 1.64 14.46
N ALA A 243 -7.92 0.37 14.21
CA ALA A 243 -8.57 -0.52 15.15
C ALA A 243 -7.59 -1.09 16.18
N TYR A 244 -7.99 -1.04 17.45
CA TYR A 244 -7.28 -1.65 18.58
C TYR A 244 -8.13 -2.71 19.31
N GLU A 245 -9.32 -2.98 18.80
CA GLU A 245 -10.31 -3.92 19.32
C GLU A 245 -11.03 -4.66 18.18
N LEU A 246 -11.32 -5.94 18.44
CA LEU A 246 -12.08 -6.83 17.57
C LEU A 246 -13.09 -7.62 18.43
N ASN A 247 -14.35 -7.60 18.02
CA ASN A 247 -15.47 -8.28 18.68
C ASN A 247 -15.57 -7.96 20.19
N GLY A 248 -15.37 -6.68 20.53
CA GLY A 248 -15.45 -6.18 21.91
C GLY A 248 -14.29 -6.58 22.81
N LYS A 249 -13.22 -7.15 22.26
CA LYS A 249 -12.01 -7.55 22.99
C LYS A 249 -10.78 -6.86 22.40
N THR A 250 -9.72 -6.77 23.19
CA THR A 250 -8.40 -6.34 22.70
C THR A 250 -8.05 -7.08 21.40
N LEU A 251 -7.57 -6.34 20.41
CA LEU A 251 -7.16 -6.90 19.13
C LEU A 251 -6.16 -8.06 19.33
N PRO A 252 -6.43 -9.28 18.84
CA PRO A 252 -5.47 -10.37 18.90
C PRO A 252 -4.23 -10.12 18.03
N VAL A 253 -3.07 -10.69 18.40
CA VAL A 253 -1.82 -10.59 17.63
C VAL A 253 -2.04 -11.09 16.19
N ALA A 254 -2.63 -12.28 16.01
CA ALA A 254 -2.99 -12.82 14.69
C ALA A 254 -3.75 -11.85 13.77
N ASN A 255 -4.57 -10.98 14.37
CA ASN A 255 -5.39 -10.02 13.66
C ASN A 255 -4.77 -8.61 13.56
N GLY A 256 -3.53 -8.42 14.02
CA GLY A 256 -2.75 -7.20 13.81
C GLY A 256 -2.54 -6.32 15.04
N ALA A 257 -2.56 -6.88 16.25
CA ALA A 257 -2.28 -6.13 17.48
C ALA A 257 -0.95 -5.34 17.40
N PRO A 258 -0.79 -4.21 18.11
CA PRO A 258 -1.80 -3.55 18.92
C PRO A 258 -2.75 -2.67 18.10
N LEU A 259 -2.44 -2.45 16.82
CA LEU A 259 -3.13 -1.49 15.97
C LEU A 259 -3.15 -1.97 14.52
N ARG A 260 -4.34 -2.02 13.93
CA ARG A 260 -4.59 -2.43 12.54
C ARG A 260 -5.35 -1.35 11.79
N LEU A 261 -4.96 -1.11 10.53
CA LEU A 261 -5.77 -0.34 9.61
C LEU A 261 -7.01 -1.13 9.18
N ARG A 262 -8.16 -0.48 9.28
CA ARG A 262 -9.42 -0.91 8.68
C ARG A 262 -9.79 0.08 7.59
N LEU A 263 -9.87 -0.44 6.36
CA LEU A 263 -10.16 0.30 5.15
C LEU A 263 -11.28 -0.45 4.41
N GLU A 264 -12.52 -0.14 4.77
CA GLU A 264 -13.67 -1.02 4.52
C GLU A 264 -14.14 -1.05 3.07
N ARG A 265 -13.64 -0.14 2.23
CA ARG A 265 -13.96 -0.06 0.80
C ARG A 265 -12.88 -0.71 -0.08
N ASN A 266 -11.93 -1.43 0.52
CA ASN A 266 -10.84 -2.07 -0.20
C ASN A 266 -10.65 -3.51 0.26
N LEU A 267 -10.03 -4.31 -0.62
CA LEU A 267 -9.61 -5.67 -0.32
C LEU A 267 -8.66 -5.77 0.87
N GLY A 268 -8.63 -6.95 1.50
CA GLY A 268 -7.97 -7.20 2.77
C GLY A 268 -6.45 -7.00 2.77
N TYR A 269 -5.79 -7.07 1.60
CA TYR A 269 -4.35 -6.80 1.52
C TYR A 269 -4.03 -5.33 1.76
N LYS A 270 -4.94 -4.39 1.48
CA LYS A 270 -4.77 -2.96 1.79
C LYS A 270 -4.94 -2.64 3.28
N GLN A 271 -5.37 -3.59 4.10
CA GLN A 271 -5.74 -3.38 5.50
C GLN A 271 -4.58 -3.78 6.43
N ALA A 272 -3.54 -2.93 6.45
CA ALA A 272 -2.27 -3.15 7.15
C ALA A 272 -2.41 -3.58 8.62
N LYS A 273 -1.65 -4.62 9.01
CA LYS A 273 -1.53 -5.11 10.39
C LYS A 273 -0.29 -4.55 11.07
N TYR A 274 -0.24 -4.62 12.40
CA TYR A 274 0.97 -4.30 13.18
C TYR A 274 1.51 -2.88 12.90
N VAL A 275 0.62 -1.91 12.75
CA VAL A 275 0.99 -0.55 12.33
C VAL A 275 1.87 0.10 13.41
N MET A 276 3.09 0.48 13.03
CA MET A 276 4.06 1.10 13.93
C MET A 276 4.22 2.60 13.65
N ARG A 277 4.13 2.99 12.38
CA ARG A 277 4.31 4.38 11.96
C ARG A 277 3.40 4.73 10.78
N ILE A 278 2.90 5.96 10.82
CA ILE A 278 2.26 6.64 9.71
C ILE A 278 3.22 7.70 9.17
N GLU A 279 3.39 7.71 7.86
CA GLU A 279 4.23 8.65 7.14
C GLU A 279 3.42 9.30 6.02
N VAL A 280 3.21 10.61 6.13
CA VAL A 280 2.47 11.38 5.12
C VAL A 280 3.44 11.84 4.04
N VAL A 281 3.12 11.56 2.77
CA VAL A 281 4.06 11.76 1.65
C VAL A 281 3.38 12.41 0.46
N GLU A 282 4.20 13.03 -0.40
CA GLU A 282 3.75 13.62 -1.67
C GLU A 282 3.77 12.58 -2.80
N SER A 283 4.73 11.66 -2.78
CA SER A 283 4.89 10.61 -3.80
C SER A 283 5.51 9.35 -3.23
N PHE A 284 5.43 8.25 -3.97
CA PHE A 284 6.06 6.98 -3.62
C PHE A 284 7.46 6.81 -4.21
N ALA A 285 7.99 7.78 -4.97
CA ALA A 285 9.21 7.59 -5.77
C ALA A 285 10.44 7.09 -4.99
N GLU A 286 10.49 7.35 -3.69
CA GLU A 286 11.58 6.96 -2.78
C GLU A 286 11.18 5.87 -1.78
N ILE A 287 10.05 5.18 -2.00
CA ILE A 287 9.48 4.19 -1.07
C ILE A 287 9.29 2.87 -1.79
N GLY A 288 9.97 1.81 -1.31
CA GLY A 288 9.91 0.49 -1.92
C GLY A 288 10.33 0.54 -3.39
N GLU A 289 9.56 -0.10 -4.27
CA GLU A 289 9.75 0.01 -5.73
C GLU A 289 8.97 1.18 -6.35
N GLY A 290 8.41 2.07 -5.53
CA GLY A 290 7.67 3.24 -5.95
C GLY A 290 6.27 2.99 -6.47
N LYS A 291 5.71 1.79 -6.21
CA LYS A 291 4.36 1.42 -6.65
C LYS A 291 3.29 1.58 -5.56
N GLY A 292 3.70 1.98 -4.35
CA GLY A 292 2.79 2.46 -3.30
C GLY A 292 2.40 1.45 -2.23
N GLY A 293 2.99 0.26 -2.22
CA GLY A 293 2.75 -0.74 -1.19
C GLY A 293 3.52 -2.01 -1.50
N TYR A 294 3.67 -2.89 -0.51
CA TYR A 294 4.43 -4.12 -0.70
C TYR A 294 3.82 -4.99 -1.82
N TRP A 295 2.50 -5.20 -1.81
CA TRP A 295 1.85 -6.04 -2.82
C TRP A 295 1.83 -5.37 -4.20
N GLU A 296 1.73 -4.05 -4.23
CA GLU A 296 1.80 -3.26 -5.45
C GLU A 296 3.16 -3.34 -6.11
N ASP A 297 4.23 -3.31 -5.31
CA ASP A 297 5.59 -3.58 -5.78
C ASP A 297 5.65 -4.96 -6.48
N GLN A 298 4.88 -5.94 -5.97
CA GLN A 298 4.72 -7.28 -6.57
C GLN A 298 3.66 -7.37 -7.69
N GLY A 299 3.11 -6.25 -8.17
CA GLY A 299 2.19 -6.21 -9.32
C GLY A 299 0.71 -6.20 -8.99
N TYR A 300 0.32 -6.10 -7.72
CA TYR A 300 -1.09 -5.89 -7.34
C TYR A 300 -1.54 -4.46 -7.68
N ALA A 301 -2.85 -4.28 -7.82
CA ALA A 301 -3.42 -2.95 -8.04
C ALA A 301 -3.26 -2.06 -6.80
N TRP A 302 -2.86 -0.81 -6.97
CA TRP A 302 -2.72 0.10 -5.83
C TRP A 302 -4.07 0.52 -5.22
N TYR A 303 -5.08 0.68 -6.07
CA TYR A 303 -6.46 0.87 -5.62
C TYR A 303 -7.22 -0.45 -5.76
N ALA A 304 -7.70 -0.97 -4.63
CA ALA A 304 -8.30 -2.29 -4.50
C ALA A 304 -9.77 -2.19 -4.09
N GLY A 305 -10.48 -1.20 -4.66
CA GLY A 305 -11.86 -0.86 -4.31
C GLY A 305 -12.85 -2.00 -4.55
N ILE A 306 -13.83 -2.15 -3.65
CA ILE A 306 -14.93 -3.14 -3.72
C ILE A 306 -16.32 -2.50 -3.57
#